data_AF-A0A2A5DYS4-F1
#
_entry.id   AF-A0A2A5DYS4-F1
#
_cell.length_a   1.000
_cell.length_b   1.000
_cell.length_c   1.000
_cell.angle_alpha   90.00
_cell.angle_beta   90.00
_cell.angle_gamma   90.00
#
_symmetry.space_group_name_H-M   'P 1'
#
loop_
_entity.id
_entity.type
_entity.pdbx_description
1 polymer ?
#
loop_
_entity_poly.entity_id
_entity_poly.type
_entity_poly.pdbx_seq_one_letter_code
_entity_poly.pdbx_strand_id
1 'polypeptide(L)'
;MKTTVFIFMILIITKTTMFGNEVNFSLGYWKIDVDAYMKEYDKKMTASKNNKKKLKMLKMFRGMALHSVNNTIYEIREDRYITYQKNKDKVVLGKIIKVSAKMIEFKPGEDKKKKGNVKFVKQSDDSIEFKWGKVKFNLIRMNSKDAKDKIVEIKSKEKAETKKK
;
A
#
# COMPACT_ATOMS: atom_id res chain seq x y z
N MET A 1 -15.19 14.02 -52.96
CA MET A 1 -14.43 13.13 -52.03
C MET A 1 -14.08 13.92 -50.77
N LYS A 2 -14.98 13.99 -49.78
CA LYS A 2 -14.75 14.68 -48.50
C LYS A 2 -15.59 14.01 -47.40
N THR A 3 -15.28 12.78 -47.04
CA THR A 3 -15.98 12.12 -45.92
C THR A 3 -15.16 11.03 -45.22
N THR A 4 -14.00 10.67 -45.73
CA THR A 4 -13.22 9.53 -45.20
C THR A 4 -12.26 9.90 -44.06
N VAL A 5 -12.02 11.19 -43.81
CA VAL A 5 -11.03 11.64 -42.81
C VAL A 5 -11.59 11.70 -41.38
N PHE A 6 -12.92 11.79 -41.22
CA PHE A 6 -13.53 11.94 -39.89
C PHE A 6 -13.66 10.64 -39.10
N ILE A 7 -13.77 9.49 -39.78
CA ILE A 7 -13.97 8.19 -39.13
C ILE A 7 -12.69 7.71 -38.44
N PHE A 8 -11.51 7.99 -39.02
CA PHE A 8 -10.23 7.62 -38.41
C PHE A 8 -9.89 8.47 -37.18
N MET A 9 -10.30 9.74 -37.15
CA MET A 9 -10.02 10.62 -36.01
C MET A 9 -10.90 10.27 -34.79
N ILE A 10 -12.14 9.81 -35.01
CA ILE A 10 -13.01 9.28 -33.95
C ILE A 10 -12.51 7.93 -33.43
N LEU A 11 -11.94 7.07 -34.28
CA LEU A 11 -11.37 5.78 -33.88
C LEU A 11 -10.05 5.90 -33.09
N ILE A 12 -9.27 6.97 -33.30
CA ILE A 12 -8.04 7.20 -32.52
C ILE A 12 -8.35 7.82 -31.16
N ILE A 13 -9.34 8.72 -31.06
CA ILE A 13 -9.77 9.29 -29.77
C ILE A 13 -10.43 8.21 -28.88
N THR A 14 -11.12 7.22 -29.45
CA THR A 14 -11.73 6.14 -28.66
C THR A 14 -10.71 5.14 -28.09
N LYS A 15 -9.55 4.94 -28.74
CA LYS A 15 -8.50 4.08 -28.15
C LYS A 15 -7.68 4.77 -27.07
N THR A 16 -7.49 6.09 -27.12
CA THR A 16 -6.81 6.82 -26.05
C THR A 16 -7.74 7.18 -24.88
N THR A 17 -9.05 7.28 -25.11
CA THR A 17 -10.04 7.45 -24.03
C THR A 17 -10.45 6.16 -23.31
N MET A 18 -10.13 4.98 -23.85
CA MET A 18 -10.28 3.71 -23.10
C MET A 18 -9.30 3.54 -21.93
N PHE A 19 -8.31 4.44 -21.78
CA PHE A 19 -7.50 4.54 -20.56
C PHE A 19 -7.92 5.71 -19.65
N GLY A 20 -8.98 6.44 -20.03
CA GLY A 20 -9.38 7.68 -19.37
C GLY A 20 -10.44 7.55 -18.28
N ASN A 21 -11.07 6.38 -18.07
CA ASN A 21 -12.17 6.28 -17.10
C ASN A 21 -12.52 4.88 -16.58
N GLU A 22 -11.58 3.90 -16.61
CA GLU A 22 -11.71 2.74 -15.70
C GLU A 22 -11.26 3.15 -14.29
N VAL A 23 -12.15 3.85 -13.62
CA VAL A 23 -12.12 4.13 -12.20
C VAL A 23 -12.02 2.79 -11.44
N ASN A 24 -11.11 2.74 -10.44
CA ASN A 24 -11.00 1.75 -9.36
C ASN A 24 -10.22 0.44 -9.55
N PHE A 25 -8.89 0.52 -9.62
CA PHE A 25 -8.02 -0.59 -9.23
C PHE A 25 -6.85 -0.09 -8.38
N SER A 26 -6.27 -0.94 -7.51
CA SER A 26 -5.45 -0.57 -6.33
C SER A 26 -4.12 0.15 -6.59
N LEU A 27 -3.92 0.78 -7.73
CA LEU A 27 -2.70 1.50 -8.04
C LEU A 27 -2.65 2.84 -7.30
N GLY A 28 -1.45 3.32 -7.01
CA GLY A 28 -1.22 4.58 -6.32
C GLY A 28 -0.65 4.40 -4.91
N TYR A 29 -0.87 5.42 -4.08
CA TYR A 29 -0.27 5.52 -2.75
C TYR A 29 -1.27 5.18 -1.66
N TRP A 30 -0.81 4.41 -0.69
CA TRP A 30 -1.61 3.86 0.38
C TRP A 30 -0.85 3.92 1.71
N LYS A 31 -1.55 4.22 2.79
CA LYS A 31 -1.04 4.07 4.17
C LYS A 31 -1.87 3.06 4.92
N ILE A 32 -1.31 2.48 5.96
CA ILE A 32 -2.08 1.61 6.86
C ILE A 32 -3.10 2.47 7.61
N ASP A 33 -4.33 1.97 7.73
CA ASP A 33 -5.34 2.51 8.63
C ASP A 33 -4.87 2.29 10.07
N VAL A 34 -4.34 3.37 10.66
CA VAL A 34 -3.75 3.37 12.00
C VAL A 34 -4.81 3.02 13.03
N ASP A 35 -6.01 3.56 12.93
CA ASP A 35 -7.05 3.37 13.93
C ASP A 35 -7.56 1.93 13.90
N ALA A 36 -7.80 1.38 12.72
CA ALA A 36 -8.16 -0.03 12.57
C ALA A 36 -7.05 -0.95 13.11
N TYR A 37 -5.79 -0.65 12.79
CA TYR A 37 -4.65 -1.43 13.27
C TYR A 37 -4.52 -1.38 14.81
N MET A 38 -4.63 -0.19 15.40
CA MET A 38 -4.51 0.00 16.85
C MET A 38 -5.68 -0.64 17.60
N LYS A 39 -6.89 -0.63 17.03
CA LYS A 39 -8.05 -1.33 17.61
C LYS A 39 -7.82 -2.84 17.69
N GLU A 40 -7.29 -3.45 16.63
CA GLU A 40 -6.94 -4.87 16.66
C GLU A 40 -5.80 -5.17 17.63
N TYR A 41 -4.81 -4.28 17.70
CA TYR A 41 -3.69 -4.38 18.62
C TYR A 41 -4.16 -4.33 20.08
N ASP A 42 -5.00 -3.34 20.43
CA ASP A 42 -5.53 -3.15 21.79
C ASP A 42 -6.49 -4.31 22.18
N LYS A 43 -7.23 -4.89 21.22
CA LYS A 43 -7.99 -6.14 21.44
C LYS A 43 -7.09 -7.30 21.86
N LYS A 44 -5.95 -7.49 21.18
CA LYS A 44 -4.93 -8.51 21.54
C LYS A 44 -4.30 -8.24 22.91
N MET A 45 -4.10 -6.98 23.28
CA MET A 45 -3.65 -6.61 24.64
C MET A 45 -4.68 -7.00 25.69
N THR A 46 -5.96 -6.72 25.46
CA THR A 46 -7.05 -6.96 26.42
C THR A 46 -7.25 -8.44 26.70
N ALA A 47 -7.10 -9.30 25.69
CA ALA A 47 -7.13 -10.75 25.84
C ALA A 47 -5.93 -11.33 26.64
N SER A 48 -4.88 -10.53 26.87
CA SER A 48 -3.65 -10.95 27.54
C SER A 48 -3.54 -10.48 29.01
N LYS A 49 -4.64 -10.01 29.62
CA LYS A 49 -4.69 -9.41 30.97
C LYS A 49 -4.14 -10.31 32.09
N ASN A 50 -4.11 -11.63 31.90
CA ASN A 50 -3.62 -12.58 32.92
C ASN A 50 -2.08 -12.68 33.01
N ASN A 51 -1.31 -11.95 32.19
CA ASN A 51 0.15 -12.00 32.22
C ASN A 51 0.79 -10.60 32.27
N LYS A 52 1.17 -10.15 33.48
CA LYS A 52 1.77 -8.83 33.74
C LYS A 52 3.04 -8.54 32.92
N LYS A 53 3.92 -9.54 32.73
CA LYS A 53 5.17 -9.40 31.94
C LYS A 53 4.86 -9.18 30.46
N LYS A 54 3.91 -9.95 29.91
CA LYS A 54 3.43 -9.81 28.53
C LYS A 54 2.75 -8.47 28.29
N LEU A 55 1.96 -7.99 29.26
CA LEU A 55 1.32 -6.67 29.20
C LEU A 55 2.34 -5.52 29.18
N LYS A 56 3.38 -5.56 30.02
CA LYS A 56 4.46 -4.56 30.04
C LYS A 56 5.22 -4.52 28.70
N MET A 57 5.57 -5.69 28.16
CA MET A 57 6.20 -5.78 26.83
C MET A 57 5.29 -5.18 25.74
N LEU A 58 4.03 -5.58 25.68
CA LEU A 58 3.09 -5.06 24.68
C LEU A 58 2.97 -3.53 24.77
N LYS A 59 2.90 -2.94 25.98
CA LYS A 59 2.84 -1.46 26.11
C LYS A 59 4.05 -0.77 25.48
N MET A 60 5.26 -1.31 25.65
CA MET A 60 6.47 -0.80 25.00
C MET A 60 6.40 -0.96 23.47
N PHE A 61 5.92 -2.11 22.98
CA PHE A 61 5.78 -2.36 21.54
C PHE A 61 4.68 -1.53 20.88
N ARG A 62 3.68 -1.06 21.63
CA ARG A 62 2.58 -0.22 21.11
C ARG A 62 3.12 1.06 20.47
N GLY A 63 4.03 1.76 21.16
CA GLY A 63 4.64 2.98 20.65
C GLY A 63 5.50 2.74 19.41
N MET A 64 6.29 1.66 19.41
CA MET A 64 7.10 1.26 18.25
C MET A 64 6.22 0.89 17.05
N ALA A 65 5.13 0.16 17.29
CA ALA A 65 4.17 -0.23 16.25
C ALA A 65 3.49 1.01 15.65
N LEU A 66 2.96 1.90 16.49
CA LEU A 66 2.36 3.15 16.05
C LEU A 66 3.34 4.00 15.23
N HIS A 67 4.57 4.14 15.70
CA HIS A 67 5.62 4.84 14.98
C HIS A 67 5.93 4.19 13.63
N SER A 68 6.05 2.86 13.58
CA SER A 68 6.31 2.12 12.34
C SER A 68 5.18 2.27 11.33
N VAL A 69 3.93 2.15 11.79
CA VAL A 69 2.73 2.21 10.94
C VAL A 69 2.56 3.62 10.36
N ASN A 70 2.73 4.67 11.18
CA ASN A 70 2.66 6.06 10.72
C ASN A 70 3.77 6.46 9.72
N ASN A 71 4.88 5.74 9.73
CA ASN A 71 6.04 6.00 8.86
C ASN A 71 6.22 4.90 7.80
N THR A 72 5.14 4.26 7.37
CA THR A 72 5.14 3.32 6.26
C THR A 72 4.16 3.78 5.18
N ILE A 73 4.66 3.91 3.94
CA ILE A 73 3.82 4.15 2.76
C ILE A 73 3.99 2.98 1.79
N TYR A 74 2.88 2.55 1.21
CA TYR A 74 2.84 1.58 0.13
C TYR A 74 2.55 2.29 -1.18
N GLU A 75 3.35 2.02 -2.20
CA GLU A 75 3.06 2.41 -3.57
C GLU A 75 2.85 1.15 -4.38
N ILE A 76 1.71 1.09 -5.07
CA ILE A 76 1.33 -0.04 -5.90
C ILE A 76 1.32 0.45 -7.35
N ARG A 77 2.05 -0.24 -8.20
CA ARG A 77 2.11 -0.05 -9.65
C ARG A 77 1.83 -1.38 -10.36
N GLU A 78 1.64 -1.32 -11.66
CA GLU A 78 1.34 -2.51 -12.48
C GLU A 78 2.46 -3.56 -12.43
N ASP A 79 3.71 -3.10 -12.40
CA ASP A 79 4.93 -3.91 -12.51
C ASP A 79 5.66 -4.12 -11.17
N ARG A 80 5.25 -3.41 -10.12
CA ARG A 80 5.94 -3.43 -8.82
C ARG A 80 5.06 -2.95 -7.68
N TYR A 81 5.40 -3.39 -6.47
CA TYR A 81 4.97 -2.72 -5.25
C TYR A 81 6.20 -2.25 -4.47
N ILE A 82 6.11 -1.07 -3.87
CA ILE A 82 7.17 -0.44 -3.09
C ILE A 82 6.66 -0.18 -1.68
N THR A 83 7.45 -0.53 -0.68
CA THR A 83 7.26 -0.06 0.70
C THR A 83 8.32 0.99 1.00
N TYR A 84 7.90 2.19 1.38
CA TYR A 84 8.78 3.27 1.84
C TYR A 84 8.88 3.26 3.35
N GLN A 85 10.10 3.09 3.87
CA GLN A 85 10.45 3.05 5.29
C GLN A 85 11.87 3.58 5.49
N LYS A 86 12.13 4.25 6.61
CA LYS A 86 13.49 4.70 6.97
C LYS A 86 14.49 3.53 6.90
N ASN A 87 15.48 3.66 6.01
CA ASN A 87 16.57 2.70 5.75
C ASN A 87 16.13 1.27 5.39
N LYS A 88 14.85 1.07 5.04
CA LYS A 88 14.27 -0.26 4.81
C LYS A 88 13.31 -0.27 3.63
N ASP A 89 13.47 0.67 2.69
CA ASP A 89 12.73 0.70 1.45
C ASP A 89 12.81 -0.68 0.77
N LYS A 90 11.67 -1.19 0.33
CA LYS A 90 11.58 -2.51 -0.28
C LYS A 90 10.80 -2.42 -1.58
N VAL A 91 11.51 -2.69 -2.67
CA VAL A 91 10.90 -2.84 -4.00
C VAL A 91 10.68 -4.31 -4.29
N VAL A 92 9.49 -4.66 -4.75
CA VAL A 92 9.15 -6.00 -5.23
C VAL A 92 8.61 -5.87 -6.64
N LEU A 93 9.37 -6.42 -7.60
CA LEU A 93 8.99 -6.50 -9.00
C LEU A 93 8.09 -7.72 -9.23
N GLY A 94 7.13 -7.59 -10.14
CA GLY A 94 6.17 -8.63 -10.43
C GLY A 94 5.09 -8.15 -11.39
N LYS A 95 3.94 -8.81 -11.35
CA LYS A 95 2.78 -8.45 -12.15
C LYS A 95 1.50 -8.48 -11.33
N ILE A 96 0.64 -7.51 -11.59
CA ILE A 96 -0.73 -7.48 -11.11
C ILE A 96 -1.61 -8.37 -12.00
N ILE A 97 -2.42 -9.24 -11.37
CA ILE A 97 -3.41 -10.09 -12.03
C ILE A 97 -4.78 -9.77 -11.45
N LYS A 98 -5.71 -9.35 -12.33
CA LYS A 98 -7.11 -9.18 -11.97
C LYS A 98 -7.73 -10.55 -11.72
N VAL A 99 -8.17 -10.79 -10.49
CA VAL A 99 -8.82 -12.04 -10.09
C VAL A 99 -10.34 -11.88 -10.17
N SER A 100 -10.86 -10.73 -9.76
CA SER A 100 -12.29 -10.39 -9.87
C SER A 100 -12.48 -8.87 -9.88
N ALA A 101 -13.72 -8.40 -9.99
CA ALA A 101 -14.05 -6.97 -9.88
C ALA A 101 -13.62 -6.33 -8.55
N LYS A 102 -13.48 -7.12 -7.47
CA LYS A 102 -13.10 -6.64 -6.13
C LYS A 102 -11.73 -7.14 -5.66
N MET A 103 -11.02 -7.92 -6.48
CA MET A 103 -9.78 -8.57 -6.04
C MET A 103 -8.73 -8.61 -7.13
N ILE A 104 -7.50 -8.40 -6.68
CA ILE A 104 -6.29 -8.52 -7.46
C ILE A 104 -5.20 -9.21 -6.67
N GLU A 105 -4.40 -9.96 -7.42
CA GLU A 105 -3.24 -10.66 -6.92
C GLU A 105 -1.99 -10.08 -7.57
N PHE A 106 -1.06 -9.61 -6.74
CA PHE A 106 0.29 -9.30 -7.19
C PHE A 106 1.14 -10.57 -7.08
N LYS A 107 1.63 -11.03 -8.23
CA LYS A 107 2.56 -12.16 -8.34
C LYS A 107 3.98 -11.62 -8.51
N PRO A 108 4.86 -11.80 -7.50
CA PRO A 108 6.26 -11.41 -7.64
C PRO A 108 6.95 -12.23 -8.75
N GLY A 109 7.98 -11.65 -9.37
CA GLY A 109 8.84 -12.36 -10.32
C GLY A 109 9.62 -13.54 -9.70
N GLU A 110 10.27 -14.34 -10.54
CA GLU A 110 10.91 -15.62 -10.19
C GLU A 110 11.90 -15.55 -9.02
N ASP A 111 12.54 -14.41 -8.81
CA ASP A 111 13.58 -14.21 -7.79
C ASP A 111 13.07 -14.13 -6.33
N LYS A 112 11.74 -14.15 -6.09
CA LYS A 112 11.18 -13.98 -4.74
C LYS A 112 10.16 -15.06 -4.35
N LYS A 113 10.40 -16.31 -4.74
CA LYS A 113 9.62 -17.54 -4.36
C LYS A 113 9.32 -17.71 -2.85
N LYS A 114 9.93 -16.92 -1.94
CA LYS A 114 9.68 -16.96 -0.49
C LYS A 114 8.67 -15.92 0.04
N LYS A 115 8.18 -14.99 -0.79
CA LYS A 115 7.17 -13.99 -0.38
C LYS A 115 5.92 -14.27 -1.19
N GLY A 116 5.05 -15.13 -0.65
CA GLY A 116 3.83 -15.58 -1.32
C GLY A 116 3.01 -14.43 -1.90
N ASN A 117 2.17 -14.76 -2.88
CA ASN A 117 1.33 -13.81 -3.60
C ASN A 117 0.64 -12.83 -2.65
N VAL A 118 0.72 -11.54 -2.98
CA VAL A 118 0.03 -10.49 -2.23
C VAL A 118 -1.34 -10.32 -2.85
N LYS A 119 -2.38 -10.33 -2.02
CA LYS A 119 -3.75 -10.06 -2.49
C LYS A 119 -4.19 -8.70 -2.00
N PHE A 120 -4.77 -7.92 -2.90
CA PHE A 120 -5.44 -6.68 -2.59
C PHE A 120 -6.93 -6.88 -2.83
N VAL A 121 -7.74 -6.61 -1.81
CA VAL A 121 -9.19 -6.73 -1.87
C VAL A 121 -9.79 -5.34 -1.70
N LYS A 122 -10.55 -4.88 -2.68
CA LYS A 122 -11.21 -3.58 -2.63
C LYS A 122 -12.33 -3.62 -1.57
N GLN A 123 -12.27 -2.70 -0.60
CA GLN A 123 -13.32 -2.50 0.40
C GLN A 123 -14.20 -1.30 0.00
N SER A 124 -13.57 -0.21 -0.41
CA SER A 124 -14.21 0.98 -0.98
C SER A 124 -13.27 1.64 -2.00
N ASP A 125 -13.63 2.81 -2.53
CA ASP A 125 -12.80 3.56 -3.48
C ASP A 125 -11.51 4.12 -2.84
N ASP A 126 -11.56 4.32 -1.52
CA ASP A 126 -10.46 4.86 -0.71
C ASP A 126 -9.89 3.84 0.29
N SER A 127 -10.33 2.58 0.23
CA SER A 127 -9.88 1.53 1.15
C SER A 127 -9.66 0.19 0.46
N ILE A 128 -8.50 -0.42 0.73
CA ILE A 128 -8.15 -1.76 0.28
C ILE A 128 -7.64 -2.60 1.45
N GLU A 129 -7.96 -3.88 1.45
CA GLU A 129 -7.37 -4.86 2.35
C GLU A 129 -6.14 -5.47 1.67
N PHE A 130 -4.98 -5.29 2.28
CA PHE A 130 -3.71 -5.92 1.91
C PHE A 130 -3.55 -7.23 2.66
N LYS A 131 -3.37 -8.33 1.93
CA LYS A 131 -3.10 -9.66 2.49
C LYS A 131 -1.75 -10.18 2.03
N TRP A 132 -0.90 -10.51 3.00
CA TRP A 132 0.36 -11.21 2.78
C TRP A 132 0.48 -12.39 3.74
N GLY A 133 0.33 -13.61 3.21
CA GLY A 133 0.21 -14.80 4.04
C GLY A 133 -0.98 -14.71 5.00
N LYS A 134 -0.72 -14.87 6.31
CA LYS A 134 -1.73 -14.72 7.39
C LYS A 134 -1.93 -13.27 7.84
N VAL A 135 -1.08 -12.34 7.39
CA VAL A 135 -1.11 -10.95 7.81
C VAL A 135 -2.08 -10.18 6.94
N LYS A 136 -2.93 -9.37 7.57
CA LYS A 136 -3.90 -8.50 6.93
C LYS A 136 -3.72 -7.08 7.44
N PHE A 137 -3.76 -6.11 6.54
CA PHE A 137 -3.81 -4.70 6.87
C PHE A 137 -4.91 -4.03 6.05
N ASN A 138 -5.67 -3.13 6.68
CA ASN A 138 -6.48 -2.19 5.94
C ASN A 138 -5.58 -1.02 5.54
N LEU A 139 -5.61 -0.69 4.26
CA LEU A 139 -4.90 0.44 3.70
C LEU A 139 -5.91 1.48 3.23
N ILE A 140 -5.62 2.74 3.52
CA ILE A 140 -6.40 3.89 3.08
C ILE A 140 -5.63 4.69 2.04
N ARG A 141 -6.36 5.19 1.06
CA ARG A 141 -5.78 5.90 -0.09
C ARG A 141 -5.14 7.22 0.37
N MET A 142 -4.03 7.56 -0.26
CA MET A 142 -3.37 8.85 -0.08
C MET A 142 -3.39 9.64 -1.38
N ASN A 143 -3.50 10.97 -1.26
CA ASN A 143 -3.20 11.85 -2.37
C ASN A 143 -1.72 11.72 -2.74
N SER A 144 -1.42 11.69 -4.04
CA SER A 144 -0.05 11.62 -4.57
C SER A 144 0.87 12.72 -4.05
N LYS A 145 0.37 13.95 -3.83
CA LYS A 145 1.17 15.05 -3.28
C LYS A 145 1.57 14.75 -1.83
N ASP A 146 0.59 14.51 -0.97
CA ASP A 146 0.80 14.22 0.46
C ASP A 146 1.67 12.98 0.67
N ALA A 147 1.50 11.96 -0.18
CA ALA A 147 2.32 10.75 -0.13
C ALA A 147 3.78 11.05 -0.44
N LYS A 148 4.06 11.85 -1.48
CA LYS A 148 5.43 12.25 -1.83
C LYS A 148 6.06 13.09 -0.74
N ASP A 149 5.34 14.07 -0.19
CA ASP A 149 5.81 14.91 0.91
C ASP A 149 6.16 14.05 2.13
N LYS A 150 5.29 13.08 2.45
CA LYS A 150 5.54 12.14 3.55
C LYS A 150 6.71 11.19 3.28
N ILE A 151 6.91 10.73 2.04
CA ILE A 151 8.09 9.93 1.67
C ILE A 151 9.37 10.74 1.88
N VAL A 152 9.37 12.02 1.48
CA VAL A 152 10.50 12.94 1.72
C VAL A 152 10.74 13.12 3.21
N GLU A 153 9.68 13.28 4.02
CA GLU A 153 9.79 13.35 5.49
C GLU A 153 10.41 12.06 6.07
N ILE A 154 9.93 10.88 5.64
CA ILE A 154 10.43 9.56 6.09
C ILE A 154 11.93 9.42 5.78
N LYS A 155 12.35 9.85 4.59
CA LYS A 155 13.76 9.78 4.14
C LYS A 155 14.65 10.84 4.78
N SER A 156 14.13 12.05 5.03
CA SER A 156 14.92 13.17 5.54
C SER A 156 15.24 13.11 7.04
N LYS A 157 14.45 12.37 7.85
CA LYS A 157 14.75 12.09 9.28
C LYS A 157 16.06 11.33 9.53
N GLU A 158 16.83 11.01 8.49
CA GLU A 158 18.21 10.55 8.57
C GLU A 158 19.19 11.71 8.80
N LYS A 159 19.11 12.78 7.99
CA LYS A 159 20.11 13.87 7.98
C LYS A 159 20.22 14.62 9.32
N ALA A 160 19.13 14.67 10.09
CA ALA A 160 19.11 15.34 11.39
C ALA A 160 19.66 14.48 12.54
N GLU A 161 19.61 13.15 12.44
CA GLU A 161 20.11 12.25 13.47
C GLU A 161 21.60 11.93 13.25
N THR A 162 22.05 11.83 12.00
CA THR A 162 23.47 11.61 11.68
C THR A 162 24.35 12.84 11.96
N LYS A 163 23.78 14.06 11.96
CA LYS A 163 24.48 15.30 12.35
C LYS A 163 24.56 15.54 13.87
N LYS A 164 23.88 14.71 14.67
CA LYS A 164 23.86 14.80 16.15
C LYS A 164 24.71 13.71 16.83
N LYS A 165 25.33 12.83 16.04
CA LYS A 165 26.37 11.90 16.49
C LYS A 165 27.71 12.41 16.03
#